data_AF-A0A087CQB8-F1
#
_entry.id   AF-A0A087CQB8-F1
#
_cell.length_a   1.000
_cell.length_b   1.000
_cell.length_c   1.000
_cell.angle_alpha   90.00
_cell.angle_beta   90.00
_cell.angle_gamma   90.00
#
_symmetry.space_group_name_H-M   'P 1'
#
loop_
_entity.id
_entity.type
_entity.pdbx_description
1 polymer ?
#
loop_
_entity_poly.entity_id
_entity_poly.type
_entity_poly.pdbx_seq_one_letter_code
_entity_poly.pdbx_strand_id
1 'polypeptide(L)'
;MTEAEQKTSAESTQSNSAKSKTPLIVGAIVVVVVVIAAIAAFLMMNQGGGNAEEALSVCERNAAALEVHQNSLATVQEQADALDLDGADEAALTDLVAAQEAVDALGEMPVCPADGSAKDIEAVTEEIKAYANDLRAATNDLDVAVKALAPAEE
;
A
#
# COMPACT_ATOMS: atom_id res chain seq x y z
N MET A 1 -65.89 24.03 -17.27
CA MET A 1 -65.03 22.91 -16.83
C MET A 1 -63.93 22.80 -17.88
N THR A 2 -62.90 23.65 -17.79
CA THR A 2 -61.60 23.42 -17.12
C THR A 2 -60.75 22.40 -17.88
N GLU A 3 -59.49 22.60 -18.24
CA GLU A 3 -58.54 23.72 -18.20
C GLU A 3 -57.35 23.29 -19.07
N ALA A 4 -56.68 24.23 -19.73
CA ALA A 4 -55.36 24.01 -20.33
C ALA A 4 -54.28 24.04 -19.24
N GLU A 5 -53.14 23.39 -19.46
CA GLU A 5 -51.76 23.78 -19.08
C GLU A 5 -50.84 22.53 -19.21
N GLN A 6 -49.89 22.50 -20.14
CA GLN A 6 -48.56 23.12 -20.10
C GLN A 6 -47.49 22.17 -19.49
N LYS A 7 -46.64 21.65 -20.38
CA LYS A 7 -45.17 21.55 -20.29
C LYS A 7 -44.56 20.92 -19.02
N THR A 8 -43.81 19.83 -19.18
CA THR A 8 -42.47 19.70 -18.61
C THR A 8 -41.68 18.67 -19.42
N SER A 9 -40.73 19.19 -20.18
CA SER A 9 -39.51 18.48 -20.56
C SER A 9 -38.70 18.17 -19.30
N ALA A 10 -38.25 16.93 -19.17
CA ALA A 10 -37.00 16.56 -18.50
C ALA A 10 -36.60 15.18 -19.05
N GLU A 11 -36.03 15.14 -20.25
CA GLU A 11 -34.60 14.89 -20.42
C GLU A 11 -33.71 15.23 -19.21
N SER A 12 -32.68 14.41 -19.02
CA SER A 12 -31.71 14.37 -17.90
C SER A 12 -32.22 13.54 -16.73
N THR A 13 -31.79 12.30 -16.53
CA THR A 13 -30.37 11.99 -16.30
C THR A 13 -30.11 10.57 -16.74
N GLN A 14 -29.43 10.43 -17.88
CA GLN A 14 -28.48 9.36 -18.08
C GLN A 14 -27.48 9.51 -16.94
N SER A 15 -27.73 8.87 -15.79
CA SER A 15 -26.72 8.75 -14.75
C SER A 15 -25.63 7.93 -15.41
N ASN A 16 -24.56 8.61 -15.79
CA ASN A 16 -23.35 7.98 -16.29
C ASN A 16 -23.05 6.84 -15.33
N SER A 17 -23.30 5.62 -15.77
CA SER A 17 -22.75 4.42 -15.16
C SER A 17 -21.25 4.45 -15.45
N ALA A 18 -20.54 5.40 -14.86
CA ALA A 18 -19.13 5.26 -14.59
C ALA A 18 -19.07 4.07 -13.63
N LYS A 19 -18.86 2.88 -14.19
CA LYS A 19 -18.67 1.66 -13.43
C LYS A 19 -17.55 1.96 -12.44
N SER A 20 -17.90 2.04 -11.16
CA SER A 20 -16.96 2.37 -10.09
C SER A 20 -15.73 1.47 -10.26
N LYS A 21 -14.55 2.10 -10.29
CA LYS A 21 -13.26 1.41 -10.39
C LYS A 21 -12.80 0.91 -9.02
N THR A 22 -13.48 1.29 -7.95
CA THR A 22 -13.23 0.89 -6.55
C THR A 22 -12.90 -0.60 -6.41
N PRO A 23 -13.70 -1.58 -6.90
CA PRO A 23 -13.35 -3.00 -6.74
C PRO A 23 -12.05 -3.40 -7.46
N LEU A 24 -11.72 -2.76 -8.59
CA LEU A 24 -10.49 -3.04 -9.33
C LEU A 24 -9.27 -2.48 -8.59
N ILE A 25 -9.40 -1.27 -8.05
CA ILE A 25 -8.36 -0.59 -7.27
C ILE A 25 -8.10 -1.34 -5.96
N VAL A 26 -9.16 -1.67 -5.21
CA VAL A 26 -9.09 -2.49 -3.99
C VAL A 26 -8.35 -3.79 -4.29
N GLY A 27 -8.74 -4.51 -5.34
CA GLY A 27 -8.07 -5.75 -5.75
C GLY A 27 -6.58 -5.59 -6.05
N ALA A 28 -6.18 -4.49 -6.70
CA ALA A 28 -4.77 -4.20 -6.98
C ALA A 28 -3.97 -3.93 -5.70
N ILE A 29 -4.55 -3.20 -4.73
CA ILE A 29 -3.93 -2.92 -3.44
C ILE A 29 -3.67 -4.20 -2.66
N VAL A 30 -4.68 -5.08 -2.54
CA VAL A 30 -4.54 -6.38 -1.84
C VAL A 30 -3.36 -7.19 -2.39
N VAL A 31 -3.19 -7.23 -3.72
CA VAL A 31 -2.08 -7.97 -4.36
C VAL A 31 -0.73 -7.41 -3.94
N VAL A 32 -0.56 -6.09 -3.92
CA VAL A 32 0.71 -5.45 -3.53
C VAL A 32 1.05 -5.75 -2.07
N VAL A 33 0.07 -5.70 -1.17
CA VAL A 33 0.29 -6.00 0.25
C VAL A 33 0.75 -7.45 0.47
N VAL A 34 0.17 -8.40 -0.26
CA VAL A 34 0.61 -9.82 -0.21
C VAL A 34 2.06 -9.97 -0.67
N VAL A 35 2.47 -9.24 -1.71
CA VAL A 35 3.86 -9.26 -2.18
C VAL A 35 4.81 -8.72 -1.12
N ILE A 36 4.50 -7.57 -0.51
CA ILE A 36 5.29 -6.97 0.59
C ILE A 36 5.44 -7.96 1.76
N ALA A 37 4.35 -8.63 2.13
CA ALA A 37 4.35 -9.64 3.17
C ALA A 37 5.31 -10.82 2.86
N ALA A 38 5.33 -11.30 1.62
CA ALA A 38 6.22 -12.38 1.19
C ALA A 38 7.70 -11.99 1.28
N ILE A 39 8.03 -10.73 1.02
CA ILE A 39 9.41 -10.23 1.06
C ILE A 39 9.89 -10.07 2.49
N ALA A 40 9.10 -9.45 3.36
CA ALA A 40 9.45 -9.39 4.78
C ALA A 40 9.78 -10.78 5.33
N ALA A 41 9.00 -11.81 4.94
CA ALA A 41 9.29 -13.20 5.30
C ALA A 41 10.59 -13.72 4.65
N PHE A 42 10.83 -13.45 3.37
CA PHE A 42 12.06 -13.83 2.67
C PHE A 42 13.31 -13.23 3.33
N LEU A 43 13.27 -11.94 3.68
CA LEU A 43 14.38 -11.23 4.31
C LEU A 43 14.74 -11.81 5.67
N MET A 44 13.73 -12.20 6.46
CA MET A 44 13.95 -12.85 7.76
C MET A 44 14.65 -14.22 7.65
N MET A 45 14.52 -14.89 6.51
CA MET A 45 15.18 -16.18 6.25
C MET A 45 16.62 -16.03 5.75
N ASN A 46 16.97 -14.85 5.20
CA ASN A 46 18.27 -14.58 4.62
C ASN A 46 19.24 -14.08 5.71
N GLN A 47 20.10 -14.97 6.19
CA GLN A 47 21.13 -14.64 7.18
C GLN A 47 22.44 -14.25 6.48
N GLY A 48 23.12 -13.23 7.02
CA GLY A 48 24.44 -12.81 6.57
C GLY A 48 25.51 -13.87 6.82
N GLY A 49 26.53 -13.88 5.98
CA GLY A 49 27.74 -14.69 6.21
C GLY A 49 28.73 -14.00 7.11
N GLY A 50 29.74 -14.74 7.58
CA GLY A 50 30.68 -14.28 8.62
C GLY A 50 31.76 -13.28 8.17
N ASN A 51 31.70 -12.76 6.94
CA ASN A 51 32.66 -11.77 6.44
C ASN A 51 31.94 -10.55 5.84
N ALA A 52 32.68 -9.46 5.64
CA ALA A 52 32.10 -8.18 5.21
C ALA A 52 31.54 -8.23 3.79
N GLU A 53 32.19 -8.95 2.86
CA GLU A 53 31.74 -9.07 1.46
C GLU A 53 30.40 -9.81 1.35
N GLU A 54 30.23 -10.89 2.13
CA GLU A 54 28.99 -11.67 2.15
C GLU A 54 27.88 -10.90 2.88
N ALA A 55 28.20 -10.23 3.99
CA ALA A 55 27.26 -9.35 4.68
C ALA A 55 26.77 -8.21 3.75
N LEU A 56 27.68 -7.59 2.99
CA LEU A 56 27.36 -6.51 2.05
C LEU A 56 26.44 -7.01 0.94
N SER A 57 26.78 -8.15 0.32
CA SER A 57 25.95 -8.80 -0.71
C SER A 57 24.55 -9.13 -0.20
N VAL A 58 24.42 -9.60 1.04
CA VAL A 58 23.10 -9.86 1.66
C VAL A 58 22.36 -8.56 1.92
N CYS A 59 23.02 -7.54 2.45
CA CYS A 59 22.43 -6.21 2.65
C CYS A 59 21.89 -5.66 1.33
N GLU A 60 22.71 -5.59 0.29
CA GLU A 60 22.35 -5.04 -1.02
C GLU A 60 21.16 -5.78 -1.64
N ARG A 61 21.14 -7.12 -1.55
CA ARG A 61 20.00 -7.91 -2.01
C ARG A 61 18.73 -7.61 -1.23
N ASN A 62 18.84 -7.46 0.08
CA ASN A 62 17.71 -7.15 0.95
C ASN A 62 17.15 -5.74 0.64
N ALA A 63 18.03 -4.75 0.46
CA ALA A 63 17.67 -3.40 0.06
C ALA A 63 17.02 -3.37 -1.33
N ALA A 64 17.64 -4.01 -2.33
CA ALA A 64 17.13 -4.05 -3.69
C ALA A 64 15.78 -4.77 -3.79
N ALA A 65 15.57 -5.81 -2.96
CA ALA A 65 14.27 -6.45 -2.86
C ALA A 65 13.22 -5.42 -2.43
N LEU A 66 13.45 -4.66 -1.35
CA LEU A 66 12.48 -3.68 -0.83
C LEU A 66 12.25 -2.47 -1.74
N GLU A 67 13.27 -2.01 -2.45
CA GLU A 67 13.19 -0.82 -3.32
C GLU A 67 12.13 -0.97 -4.43
N VAL A 68 12.04 -2.17 -5.02
CA VAL A 68 11.00 -2.50 -6.02
C VAL A 68 9.59 -2.35 -5.45
N HIS A 69 9.42 -2.52 -4.13
CA HIS A 69 8.12 -2.46 -3.47
C HIS A 69 7.79 -1.11 -2.85
N GLN A 70 8.79 -0.29 -2.50
CA GLN A 70 8.58 1.13 -2.23
C GLN A 70 7.87 1.82 -3.41
N ASN A 71 8.29 1.51 -4.65
CA ASN A 71 7.62 2.05 -5.83
C ASN A 71 6.19 1.49 -6.00
N SER A 72 5.99 0.22 -5.68
CA SER A 72 4.66 -0.41 -5.71
C SER A 72 3.73 0.17 -4.65
N LEU A 73 4.27 0.56 -3.49
CA LEU A 73 3.57 1.18 -2.37
C LEU A 73 3.11 2.60 -2.71
N ALA A 74 3.98 3.41 -3.30
CA ALA A 74 3.60 4.72 -3.82
C ALA A 74 2.43 4.60 -4.82
N THR A 75 2.46 3.57 -5.67
CA THR A 75 1.37 3.26 -6.61
C THR A 75 0.10 2.82 -5.89
N VAL A 76 0.21 2.14 -4.74
CA VAL A 76 -0.93 1.75 -3.89
C VAL A 76 -1.54 2.95 -3.19
N GLN A 77 -0.73 3.86 -2.65
CA GLN A 77 -1.20 5.08 -2.01
C GLN A 77 -1.91 5.99 -3.02
N GLU A 78 -1.33 6.19 -4.21
CA GLU A 78 -1.99 6.93 -5.30
C GLU A 78 -3.32 6.28 -5.70
N GLN A 79 -3.35 4.95 -5.75
CA GLN A 79 -4.57 4.18 -6.03
C GLN A 79 -5.62 4.34 -4.92
N ALA A 80 -5.21 4.32 -3.66
CA ALA A 80 -6.09 4.55 -2.51
C ALA A 80 -6.68 5.97 -2.53
N ASP A 81 -5.87 6.98 -2.87
CA ASP A 81 -6.32 8.36 -3.05
C ASP A 81 -7.29 8.52 -4.22
N ALA A 82 -7.16 7.67 -5.24
CA ALA A 82 -8.02 7.64 -6.43
C ALA A 82 -9.31 6.82 -6.24
N LEU A 83 -9.54 6.24 -5.06
CA LEU A 83 -10.79 5.54 -4.77
C LEU A 83 -11.97 6.50 -4.89
N ASP A 84 -13.05 6.00 -5.49
CA ASP A 84 -14.33 6.70 -5.46
C ASP A 84 -15.00 6.39 -4.12
N LEU A 85 -14.95 7.38 -3.22
CA LEU A 85 -15.34 7.28 -1.81
C LEU A 85 -16.74 7.88 -1.57
N ASP A 86 -17.46 8.25 -2.62
CA ASP A 86 -18.82 8.78 -2.52
C ASP A 86 -19.76 7.74 -1.88
N GLY A 87 -20.24 8.05 -0.67
CA GLY A 87 -21.11 7.17 0.11
C GLY A 87 -20.38 6.13 0.97
N ALA A 88 -19.06 6.19 1.08
CA ALA A 88 -18.29 5.39 2.03
C ALA A 88 -18.57 5.81 3.49
N ASP A 89 -18.41 4.86 4.40
CA ASP A 89 -18.54 5.10 5.84
C ASP A 89 -17.44 6.04 6.36
N GLU A 90 -17.80 7.05 7.16
CA GLU A 90 -16.87 8.08 7.64
C GLU A 90 -15.77 7.48 8.54
N ALA A 91 -16.07 6.41 9.29
CA ALA A 91 -15.05 5.72 10.07
C ALA A 91 -14.09 4.94 9.15
N ALA A 92 -14.60 4.27 8.10
CA ALA A 92 -13.75 3.59 7.11
C ALA A 92 -12.82 4.57 6.36
N LEU A 93 -13.29 5.79 6.09
CA LEU A 93 -12.46 6.86 5.51
C LEU A 93 -11.37 7.33 6.47
N THR A 94 -11.71 7.49 7.74
CA THR A 94 -10.74 7.86 8.79
C THR A 94 -9.66 6.79 8.94
N ASP A 95 -10.05 5.52 8.93
CA ASP A 95 -9.13 4.39 9.00
C ASP A 95 -8.22 4.31 7.77
N LEU A 96 -8.74 4.59 6.57
CA LEU A 96 -7.92 4.64 5.35
C LEU A 96 -6.84 5.71 5.44
N VAL A 97 -7.22 6.93 5.82
CA VAL A 97 -6.26 8.04 5.97
C VAL A 97 -5.22 7.72 7.03
N ALA A 98 -5.63 7.19 8.19
CA ALA A 98 -4.70 6.80 9.25
C ALA A 98 -3.72 5.71 8.78
N ALA A 99 -4.18 4.74 7.98
CA ALA A 99 -3.32 3.70 7.43
C ALA A 99 -2.33 4.25 6.38
N GLN A 100 -2.76 5.20 5.54
CA GLN A 100 -1.86 5.90 4.61
C GLN A 100 -0.80 6.72 5.36
N GLU A 101 -1.18 7.44 6.41
CA GLU A 101 -0.25 8.18 7.27
C GLU A 101 0.73 7.25 7.99
N ALA A 102 0.29 6.07 8.43
CA ALA A 102 1.17 5.07 9.04
C ALA A 102 2.23 4.55 8.07
N VAL A 103 1.88 4.41 6.78
CA VAL A 103 2.83 4.06 5.72
C VAL A 103 3.83 5.20 5.49
N ASP A 104 3.36 6.45 5.40
CA ASP A 104 4.23 7.62 5.19
C ASP A 104 5.19 7.85 6.35
N ALA A 105 4.76 7.54 7.58
CA ALA A 105 5.56 7.69 8.79
C ALA A 105 6.80 6.78 8.84
N LEU A 106 6.84 5.71 8.03
CA LEU A 106 7.99 4.81 7.94
C LEU A 106 9.22 5.49 7.32
N GLY A 107 9.00 6.51 6.49
CA GLY A 107 10.07 7.27 5.85
C GLY A 107 10.91 6.45 4.87
N GLU A 108 12.16 6.84 4.70
CA GLU A 108 13.07 6.21 3.75
C GLU A 108 13.69 4.93 4.32
N MET A 109 13.85 3.91 3.47
CA MET A 109 14.51 2.66 3.85
C MET A 109 15.99 2.91 4.21
N PRO A 110 16.54 2.21 5.23
CA PRO A 110 17.97 2.24 5.51
C PRO A 110 18.82 1.83 4.30
N VAL A 111 19.94 2.52 4.11
CA VAL A 111 20.85 2.29 2.97
C VAL A 111 22.02 1.43 3.42
N CYS A 112 22.31 0.37 2.65
CA CYS A 112 23.50 -0.44 2.89
C CYS A 112 24.78 0.40 2.81
N PRO A 113 25.71 0.26 3.76
CA PRO A 113 26.96 0.98 3.72
C PRO A 113 27.83 0.49 2.54
N ALA A 114 28.64 1.37 1.95
CA ALA A 114 29.51 1.02 0.83
C ALA A 114 30.73 0.17 1.25
N ASP A 115 31.16 0.31 2.50
CA ASP A 115 32.22 -0.45 3.15
C ASP A 115 31.99 -0.50 4.66
N GLY A 116 32.77 -1.32 5.37
CA GLY A 116 32.66 -1.42 6.83
C GLY A 116 33.04 -2.79 7.36
N SER A 117 32.93 -2.96 8.67
CA SER A 117 33.06 -4.28 9.28
C SER A 117 31.80 -5.10 9.01
N ALA A 118 31.93 -6.43 8.97
CA ALA A 118 30.79 -7.33 8.82
C ALA A 118 29.68 -7.03 9.84
N LYS A 119 30.06 -6.69 11.08
CA LYS A 119 29.13 -6.35 12.16
C LYS A 119 28.33 -5.07 11.89
N ASP A 120 28.94 -4.05 11.31
CA ASP A 120 28.25 -2.80 11.00
C ASP A 120 27.26 -3.02 9.86
N ILE A 121 27.66 -3.81 8.86
CA ILE A 121 26.80 -4.18 7.73
C ILE A 121 25.63 -5.05 8.19
N GLU A 122 25.87 -6.00 9.09
CA GLU A 122 24.83 -6.83 9.71
C GLU A 122 23.84 -5.97 10.50
N ALA A 123 24.31 -4.96 11.24
CA ALA A 123 23.43 -4.06 11.98
C ALA A 123 22.47 -3.31 11.04
N VAL A 124 22.98 -2.74 9.95
CA VAL A 124 22.13 -2.11 8.93
C VAL A 124 21.21 -3.12 8.25
N THR A 125 21.68 -4.35 8.02
CA THR A 125 20.85 -5.43 7.47
C THR A 125 19.67 -5.76 8.38
N GLU A 126 19.87 -5.75 9.70
CA GLU A 126 18.78 -5.94 10.68
C GLU A 126 17.85 -4.72 10.72
N GLU A 127 18.34 -3.49 10.57
CA GLU A 127 17.50 -2.30 10.40
C GLU A 127 16.61 -2.40 9.15
N ILE A 128 17.16 -2.89 8.02
CA ILE A 128 16.39 -3.14 6.79
C ILE A 128 15.30 -4.21 7.02
N LYS A 129 15.60 -5.28 7.77
CA LYS A 129 14.61 -6.30 8.12
C LYS A 129 13.51 -5.75 9.03
N ALA A 130 13.87 -4.90 10.00
CA ALA A 130 12.92 -4.23 10.87
C ALA A 130 12.01 -3.31 10.04
N TYR A 131 12.60 -2.46 9.18
CA TYR A 131 11.85 -1.62 8.24
C TYR A 131 10.89 -2.44 7.37
N ALA A 132 11.33 -3.57 6.82
CA ALA A 132 10.47 -4.46 6.04
C ALA A 132 9.28 -5.00 6.83
N ASN A 133 9.49 -5.32 8.10
CA ASN A 133 8.44 -5.80 8.98
C ASN A 133 7.44 -4.71 9.35
N ASP A 134 7.93 -3.50 9.64
CA ASP A 134 7.08 -2.34 9.93
C ASP A 134 6.28 -1.94 8.68
N LEU A 135 6.91 -1.97 7.51
CA LEU A 135 6.25 -1.80 6.22
C LEU A 135 5.15 -2.83 5.98
N ARG A 136 5.45 -4.11 6.28
CA ARG A 136 4.44 -5.17 6.21
C ARG A 136 3.26 -4.89 7.15
N ALA A 137 3.51 -4.38 8.36
CA ALA A 137 2.45 -4.07 9.32
C ALA A 137 1.57 -2.91 8.83
N ALA A 138 2.18 -1.78 8.46
CA ALA A 138 1.45 -0.61 7.94
C ALA A 138 0.66 -0.94 6.68
N THR A 139 1.22 -1.75 5.78
CA THR A 139 0.50 -2.20 4.58
C THR A 139 -0.62 -3.19 4.87
N ASN A 140 -0.55 -3.94 5.98
CA ASN A 140 -1.67 -4.78 6.44
C ASN A 140 -2.84 -3.92 6.91
N ASP A 141 -2.56 -2.87 7.69
CA ASP A 141 -3.58 -1.93 8.14
C ASP A 141 -4.24 -1.23 6.94
N LEU A 142 -3.44 -0.86 5.94
CA LEU A 142 -3.94 -0.30 4.68
C LEU A 142 -4.83 -1.29 3.91
N ASP A 143 -4.46 -2.57 3.81
CA ASP A 143 -5.30 -3.60 3.21
C ASP A 143 -6.64 -3.77 3.93
N VAL A 144 -6.65 -3.74 5.26
CA VAL A 144 -7.86 -3.81 6.07
C VAL A 144 -8.76 -2.61 5.82
N ALA A 145 -8.19 -1.39 5.85
CA ALA A 145 -8.95 -0.17 5.60
C ALA A 145 -9.53 -0.11 4.18
N VAL A 146 -8.74 -0.49 3.18
CA VAL A 146 -9.18 -0.55 1.78
C VAL A 146 -10.27 -1.60 1.57
N LYS A 147 -10.21 -2.75 2.27
CA LYS A 147 -11.29 -3.75 2.24
C LYS A 147 -12.57 -3.29 2.91
N ALA A 148 -12.48 -2.45 3.96
CA ALA A 148 -13.65 -1.87 4.62
C ALA A 148 -14.42 -0.91 3.69
N LEU A 149 -13.75 -0.37 2.66
CA LEU A 149 -14.35 0.48 1.63
C LEU A 149 -14.97 -0.30 0.48
N ALA A 150 -14.68 -1.60 0.35
CA ALA A 150 -15.39 -2.43 -0.61
C ALA A 150 -16.86 -2.55 -0.18
N PRO A 151 -17.82 -2.37 -1.10
CA PRO A 151 -19.22 -2.62 -0.77
C PRO A 151 -19.33 -4.06 -0.26
N ALA A 152 -20.01 -4.25 0.87
CA ALA A 152 -20.31 -5.58 1.38
C ALA A 152 -20.92 -6.39 0.24
N GLU A 153 -20.28 -7.50 -0.13
CA GLU A 153 -20.86 -8.39 -1.14
C GLU A 153 -22.19 -8.91 -0.59
N GLU A 154 -23.30 -8.45 -1.17
CA GLU A 154 -24.63 -9.06 -0.99
C GLU A 154 -24.78 -10.31 -1.85
#